data_AF-A0A923VET1-F1
#
_entry.id   AF-A0A923VET1-F1
#
_cell.length_a   1.000
_cell.length_b   1.000
_cell.length_c   1.000
_cell.angle_alpha   90.00
_cell.angle_beta   90.00
_cell.angle_gamma   90.00
#
_symmetry.space_group_name_H-M   'P 1'
#
loop_
_entity.id
_entity.type
_entity.pdbx_description
1 polymer ?
#
loop_
_entity_poly.entity_id
_entity_poly.type
_entity_poly.pdbx_seq_one_letter_code
_entity_poly.pdbx_strand_id
1 'polypeptide(L)'
;MKKYILTSLAVLLISVGFSQNYVSGNIGVYGAQWNPATTIASTGAVTVGTGGNWWFGSIVTSAGIFTFDNTATYSNAGPTGYIEGVTTHTTSGDFTFPVGSAASPGSPYHPLAFTNVTSLTKYSTQYIFGTTPSSNSLSTGVTQVDPNAYWAFAYITTGSPSATISATVRNESGVFPSPQIFLAGFGANWASIGPNAATRNAQDLVSNNGITSFPSAFTAGVNTTTLPITLSSFMGTAMGCAANLSWVTSTELNSSFYNVEYSTDGITFYTASKVVSTNNITGARYAYTQKQLESDTYFYRLKCVDIDGTFTYSKIVKVKINCMGAQINIYPNPVLDNVTISNLPLNAQLSLFGTGSQLYVQKVAVNSEVKINMSNYAAGTYILQSTVNGVVISSIKLLKK
;
A
#
# COMPACT_ATOMS: atom_id res chain seq x y z
N MET A 1 -7.94 52.29 -14.72
CA MET A 1 -7.11 51.22 -15.31
C MET A 1 -6.69 51.66 -16.71
N LYS A 2 -5.43 52.07 -16.90
CA LYS A 2 -4.90 52.36 -18.25
C LYS A 2 -4.20 51.09 -18.75
N LYS A 3 -4.74 50.48 -19.81
CA LYS A 3 -4.07 49.41 -20.57
C LYS A 3 -3.08 50.07 -21.53
N TYR A 4 -1.81 49.68 -21.47
CA TYR A 4 -0.85 50.03 -22.51
C TYR A 4 -0.60 48.80 -23.36
N ILE A 5 -0.92 48.91 -24.65
CA ILE A 5 -0.59 47.91 -25.67
C ILE A 5 0.72 48.39 -26.28
N LEU A 6 1.84 47.76 -25.92
CA LEU A 6 3.12 48.01 -26.54
C LEU A 6 3.29 47.05 -27.71
N THR A 7 3.38 47.59 -28.92
CA THR A 7 3.59 46.84 -30.17
C THR A 7 5.04 47.05 -30.63
N SER A 8 5.85 45.99 -30.56
CA SER A 8 7.25 45.86 -31.06
C SER A 8 8.41 46.08 -30.06
N LEU A 9 9.58 45.55 -30.48
CA LEU A 9 10.82 45.28 -29.74
C LEU A 9 11.29 46.47 -28.88
N ALA A 10 10.86 46.49 -27.61
CA ALA A 10 11.33 47.46 -26.63
C ALA A 10 12.21 46.75 -25.59
N VAL A 11 13.48 47.17 -25.48
CA VAL A 11 14.30 46.89 -24.30
C VAL A 11 13.63 47.61 -23.13
N LEU A 12 12.99 46.85 -22.26
CA LEU A 12 12.10 47.39 -21.25
C LEU A 12 12.77 47.30 -19.87
N LEU A 13 13.42 48.39 -19.44
CA LEU A 13 13.76 48.62 -18.04
C LEU A 13 12.51 49.14 -17.33
N ILE A 14 11.68 48.23 -16.84
CA ILE A 14 10.51 48.56 -16.03
C ILE A 14 10.81 48.22 -14.56
N SER A 15 10.83 49.24 -13.70
CA SER A 15 10.47 49.09 -12.30
C SER A 15 9.06 49.66 -12.12
N VAL A 16 8.00 48.86 -12.32
CA VAL A 16 6.63 49.32 -12.02
C VAL A 16 5.91 48.39 -11.06
N GLY A 17 5.39 48.98 -9.98
CA GLY A 17 4.54 48.33 -8.98
C GLY A 17 3.07 48.25 -9.41
N PHE A 18 2.76 47.58 -10.52
CA PHE A 18 1.38 47.34 -10.98
C PHE A 18 1.05 45.85 -11.00
N SER A 19 -0.18 45.48 -10.62
CA SER A 19 -0.60 44.08 -10.43
C SER A 19 -0.67 43.22 -11.69
N GLN A 20 -0.89 43.79 -12.89
CA GLN A 20 -0.88 43.03 -14.16
C GLN A 20 -0.35 43.88 -15.33
N ASN A 21 0.56 43.32 -16.14
CA ASN A 21 1.07 43.93 -17.37
C ASN A 21 0.77 43.04 -18.58
N TYR A 22 0.19 43.61 -19.64
CA TYR A 22 -0.12 42.92 -20.90
C TYR A 22 0.82 43.42 -21.99
N VAL A 23 1.48 42.51 -22.71
CA VAL A 23 2.39 42.87 -23.80
C VAL A 23 2.04 42.09 -25.06
N SER A 24 1.97 42.79 -26.20
CA SER A 24 1.70 42.21 -27.52
C SER A 24 2.96 42.21 -28.38
N GLY A 25 3.52 41.02 -28.65
CA GLY A 25 4.72 40.84 -29.48
C GLY A 25 5.90 40.22 -28.72
N ASN A 26 7.07 40.16 -29.36
CA ASN A 26 8.26 39.57 -28.75
C ASN A 26 8.92 40.53 -27.75
N ILE A 27 9.34 40.03 -26.59
CA ILE A 27 9.97 40.80 -25.53
C ILE A 27 11.37 40.25 -25.28
N GLY A 28 12.39 41.08 -25.44
CA GLY A 28 13.73 40.80 -24.95
C GLY A 28 13.98 41.61 -23.68
N VAL A 29 14.23 40.94 -22.56
CA VAL A 29 14.47 41.62 -21.29
C VAL A 29 15.92 41.33 -20.86
N TYR A 30 16.62 42.35 -20.36
CA TYR A 30 18.00 42.25 -19.87
C TYR A 30 18.12 42.98 -18.53
N GLY A 31 18.45 42.24 -17.44
CA GLY A 31 18.93 42.82 -16.18
C GLY A 31 17.91 43.46 -15.21
N ALA A 32 16.62 43.08 -15.22
CA ALA A 32 15.59 43.71 -14.36
C ALA A 32 15.13 42.83 -13.18
N GLN A 33 14.96 43.44 -12.00
CA GLN A 33 14.21 42.87 -10.87
C GLN A 33 12.73 43.24 -11.00
N TRP A 34 11.83 42.27 -11.16
CA TRP A 34 10.39 42.51 -11.24
C TRP A 34 9.74 42.30 -9.86
N ASN A 35 8.69 43.08 -9.57
CA ASN A 35 7.99 42.96 -8.30
C ASN A 35 7.27 41.59 -8.22
N PRO A 36 7.43 40.83 -7.12
CA PRO A 36 6.85 39.50 -6.95
C PRO A 36 5.31 39.44 -7.01
N ALA A 37 4.61 40.58 -6.89
CA ALA A 37 3.16 40.65 -6.92
C ALA A 37 2.55 40.89 -8.32
N THR A 38 3.35 40.89 -9.39
CA THR A 38 2.91 41.30 -10.73
C THR A 38 2.81 40.12 -11.68
N THR A 39 1.64 39.93 -12.31
CA THR A 39 1.47 38.95 -13.38
C THR A 39 1.78 39.56 -14.75
N ILE A 40 2.56 38.85 -15.56
CA ILE A 40 2.83 39.22 -16.95
C ILE A 40 2.03 38.32 -17.88
N ALA A 41 1.23 38.88 -18.77
CA ALA A 41 0.58 38.15 -19.85
C ALA A 41 1.20 38.56 -21.20
N SER A 42 1.82 37.62 -21.91
CA SER A 42 2.38 37.83 -23.24
C SER A 42 1.72 36.92 -24.27
N THR A 43 1.37 37.50 -25.43
CA THR A 43 0.91 36.74 -26.60
C THR A 43 2.04 36.41 -27.58
N GLY A 44 3.24 36.99 -27.41
CA GLY A 44 4.44 36.72 -28.21
C GLY A 44 5.57 36.08 -27.41
N ALA A 45 6.70 35.77 -28.06
CA ALA A 45 7.83 35.11 -27.41
C ALA A 45 8.52 36.04 -26.40
N VAL A 46 8.83 35.53 -25.21
CA VAL A 46 9.58 36.25 -24.18
C VAL A 46 10.97 35.63 -24.09
N THR A 47 12.03 36.40 -24.29
CA THR A 47 13.42 35.94 -24.17
C THR A 47 14.10 36.72 -23.06
N VAL A 48 14.68 35.99 -22.10
CA VAL A 48 15.48 36.54 -21.02
C VAL A 48 16.96 36.25 -21.27
N GLY A 49 17.74 37.33 -21.42
CA GLY A 49 19.12 37.30 -21.87
C GLY A 49 20.17 37.11 -20.76
N THR A 50 21.43 37.08 -21.21
CA THR A 50 22.61 36.74 -20.39
C THR A 50 22.93 37.76 -19.29
N GLY A 51 23.33 37.28 -18.10
CA GLY A 51 24.12 38.08 -17.14
C GLY A 51 23.41 38.68 -15.92
N GLY A 52 22.31 38.09 -15.42
CA GLY A 52 21.68 38.53 -14.17
C GLY A 52 20.84 37.45 -13.49
N ASN A 53 20.66 37.55 -12.17
CA ASN A 53 19.72 36.73 -11.41
C ASN A 53 18.31 37.35 -11.51
N TRP A 54 17.41 36.67 -12.22
CA TRP A 54 16.07 37.17 -12.52
C TRP A 54 15.13 37.01 -11.34
N TRP A 55 14.30 38.02 -11.04
CA TRP A 55 13.24 37.92 -10.02
C TRP A 55 11.90 38.15 -10.73
N PHE A 56 10.98 37.17 -10.71
CA PHE A 56 9.69 37.28 -11.38
C PHE A 56 8.51 36.80 -10.51
N GLY A 57 7.31 37.34 -10.80
CA GLY A 57 6.02 36.88 -10.29
C GLY A 57 5.43 35.78 -11.19
N SER A 58 4.11 35.63 -11.29
CA SER A 58 3.55 34.68 -12.29
C SER A 58 3.64 35.23 -13.72
N ILE A 59 4.03 34.38 -14.68
CA ILE A 59 4.12 34.74 -16.10
C ILE A 59 3.22 33.79 -16.88
N VAL A 60 2.37 34.33 -17.75
CA VAL A 60 1.48 33.55 -18.62
C VAL A 60 1.85 33.84 -20.08
N THR A 61 2.28 32.80 -20.81
CA THR A 61 2.59 32.90 -22.25
C THR A 61 1.55 32.11 -23.05
N SER A 62 0.38 32.72 -23.28
CA SER A 62 -0.81 32.02 -23.82
C SER A 62 -0.65 31.53 -25.27
N ALA A 63 0.21 32.17 -26.07
CA ALA A 63 0.57 31.74 -27.43
C ALA A 63 2.07 31.87 -27.73
N GLY A 64 2.85 32.39 -26.78
CA GLY A 64 4.29 32.61 -26.92
C GLY A 64 5.12 31.55 -26.20
N ILE A 65 6.42 31.53 -26.49
CA ILE A 65 7.40 30.71 -25.80
C ILE A 65 8.20 31.62 -24.86
N PHE A 66 8.37 31.21 -23.61
CA PHE A 66 9.34 31.80 -22.69
C PHE A 66 10.71 31.14 -22.90
N THR A 67 11.78 31.91 -23.09
CA THR A 67 13.10 31.40 -23.40
C THR A 67 14.12 31.93 -22.42
N PHE A 68 14.78 31.03 -21.70
CA PHE A 68 15.98 31.31 -20.93
C PHE A 68 17.22 31.05 -21.81
N ASP A 69 18.03 32.08 -22.03
CA ASP A 69 19.33 31.90 -22.70
C ASP A 69 20.35 31.18 -21.80
N ASN A 70 21.49 30.74 -22.36
CA ASN A 70 22.43 29.80 -21.74
C ASN A 70 23.05 30.18 -20.40
N THR A 71 23.04 31.46 -20.02
CA THR A 71 23.55 31.92 -18.72
C THR A 71 22.47 32.54 -17.83
N ALA A 72 21.20 32.44 -18.23
CA ALA A 72 20.09 32.99 -17.46
C ALA A 72 19.86 32.16 -16.20
N THR A 73 19.88 32.83 -15.04
CA THR A 73 19.49 32.24 -13.74
C THR A 73 18.30 33.00 -13.18
N TYR A 74 17.57 32.41 -12.24
CA TYR A 74 16.45 33.10 -11.60
C TYR A 74 16.40 32.85 -10.09
N SER A 75 15.60 33.67 -9.43
CA SER A 75 15.32 33.70 -8.00
C SER A 75 13.81 33.85 -7.80
N ASN A 76 13.33 33.47 -6.61
CA ASN A 76 11.91 33.54 -6.22
C ASN A 76 10.95 32.63 -6.99
N ALA A 77 11.43 31.50 -7.53
CA ALA A 77 10.51 30.49 -8.05
C ALA A 77 9.75 29.80 -6.91
N GLY A 78 8.43 29.66 -7.10
CA GLY A 78 7.54 29.19 -6.05
C GLY A 78 6.07 29.49 -6.38
N PRO A 79 5.16 29.35 -5.40
CA PRO A 79 3.72 29.57 -5.60
C PRO A 79 3.34 30.96 -6.14
N THR A 80 4.22 31.95 -5.98
CA THR A 80 4.03 33.33 -6.46
C THR A 80 4.91 33.69 -7.67
N GLY A 81 5.83 32.79 -8.06
CA GLY A 81 6.81 33.01 -9.13
C GLY A 81 6.95 31.76 -9.99
N TYR A 82 6.14 31.68 -11.06
CA TYR A 82 6.10 30.52 -11.95
C TYR A 82 5.70 30.95 -13.37
N ILE A 83 5.98 30.09 -14.34
CA ILE A 83 5.66 30.29 -15.76
C ILE A 83 4.57 29.30 -16.17
N GLU A 84 3.42 29.84 -16.57
CA GLU A 84 2.32 29.12 -17.17
C GLU A 84 2.39 29.25 -18.70
N GLY A 85 2.99 28.23 -19.33
CA GLY A 85 3.20 28.17 -20.77
C GLY A 85 4.49 27.46 -21.16
N VAL A 86 4.75 27.39 -22.47
CA VAL A 86 5.94 26.71 -23.01
C VAL A 86 7.20 27.48 -22.63
N THR A 87 8.10 26.79 -21.93
CA THR A 87 9.37 27.35 -21.46
C THR A 87 10.53 26.57 -22.07
N THR A 88 11.50 27.27 -22.64
CA THR A 88 12.70 26.68 -23.24
C THR A 88 13.96 27.20 -22.57
N HIS A 89 14.97 26.35 -22.50
CA HIS A 89 16.30 26.72 -22.01
C HIS A 89 17.37 25.96 -22.78
N THR A 90 18.45 26.64 -23.16
CA THR A 90 19.64 26.01 -23.74
C THR A 90 20.75 26.06 -22.71
N THR A 91 21.21 24.95 -22.15
CA THR A 91 22.20 24.95 -21.06
C THR A 91 23.22 23.82 -21.16
N SER A 92 24.39 24.04 -20.57
CA SER A 92 25.46 23.04 -20.35
C SER A 92 25.68 22.76 -18.86
N GLY A 93 24.65 22.96 -18.04
CA GLY A 93 24.64 22.68 -16.61
C GLY A 93 23.21 22.50 -16.08
N ASP A 94 23.12 22.17 -14.80
CA ASP A 94 21.84 21.91 -14.13
C ASP A 94 20.89 23.10 -14.22
N PHE A 95 19.60 22.81 -14.44
CA PHE A 95 18.58 23.84 -14.54
C PHE A 95 17.23 23.33 -14.05
N THR A 96 16.51 24.17 -13.33
CA THR A 96 15.13 23.90 -12.93
C THR A 96 14.20 24.78 -13.73
N PHE A 97 13.25 24.21 -14.45
CA PHE A 97 12.21 24.98 -15.11
C PHE A 97 11.18 25.42 -14.07
N PRO A 98 10.96 26.73 -13.89
CA PRO A 98 10.02 27.23 -12.89
C PRO A 98 8.60 27.26 -13.47
N VAL A 99 8.13 26.14 -14.02
CA VAL A 99 6.81 26.05 -14.67
C VAL A 99 5.70 25.76 -13.66
N GLY A 100 4.47 26.05 -14.08
CA GLY A 100 3.31 25.94 -13.21
C GLY A 100 2.00 26.19 -13.93
N SER A 101 0.90 26.08 -13.18
CA SER A 101 -0.44 26.41 -13.67
C SER A 101 -1.29 26.94 -12.51
N ALA A 102 -1.91 28.11 -12.70
CA ALA A 102 -2.84 28.69 -11.74
C ALA A 102 -4.08 27.80 -11.48
N ALA A 103 -4.40 26.90 -12.41
CA ALA A 103 -5.54 25.99 -12.30
C ALA A 103 -5.28 24.80 -11.35
N SER A 104 -4.02 24.56 -10.98
CA SER A 104 -3.62 23.42 -10.15
C SER A 104 -4.12 23.60 -8.71
N PRO A 105 -4.77 22.58 -8.11
CA PRO A 105 -5.28 22.67 -6.76
C PRO A 105 -4.13 22.69 -5.73
N GLY A 106 -4.24 23.58 -4.75
CA GLY A 106 -3.25 23.72 -3.69
C GLY A 106 -2.14 24.71 -4.04
N SER A 107 -1.24 24.36 -4.96
CA SER A 107 -0.12 25.24 -5.31
C SER A 107 0.13 25.25 -6.81
N PRO A 108 0.33 26.43 -7.42
CA PRO A 108 0.48 26.53 -8.87
C PRO A 108 1.90 26.20 -9.36
N TYR A 109 2.85 25.88 -8.48
CA TYR A 109 4.27 25.72 -8.82
C TYR A 109 4.67 24.24 -8.93
N HIS A 110 5.10 23.85 -10.13
CA HIS A 110 5.37 22.48 -10.57
C HIS A 110 6.71 22.37 -11.32
N PRO A 111 7.83 22.56 -10.62
CA PRO A 111 9.12 22.62 -11.26
C PRO A 111 9.51 21.28 -11.92
N LEU A 112 10.24 21.39 -13.03
CA LEU A 112 10.92 20.27 -13.67
C LEU A 112 12.42 20.54 -13.70
N ALA A 113 13.19 19.80 -12.91
CA ALA A 113 14.62 19.96 -12.77
C ALA A 113 15.40 18.95 -13.61
N PHE A 114 16.45 19.44 -14.26
CA PHE A 114 17.46 18.66 -14.95
C PHE A 114 18.77 18.80 -14.19
N THR A 115 19.37 17.67 -13.81
CA THR A 115 20.67 17.62 -13.16
C THR A 115 21.65 16.76 -13.93
N ASN A 116 22.95 16.91 -13.69
CA ASN A 116 24.04 16.26 -14.41
C ASN A 116 24.05 16.56 -15.93
N VAL A 117 23.62 17.76 -16.33
CA VAL A 117 23.66 18.17 -17.74
C VAL A 117 25.10 18.54 -18.10
N THR A 118 25.75 17.77 -18.97
CA THR A 118 27.19 17.94 -19.31
C THR A 118 27.44 18.47 -20.72
N SER A 119 26.45 18.43 -21.60
CA SER A 119 26.53 18.95 -22.98
C SER A 119 25.60 20.14 -23.16
N LEU A 120 25.99 21.10 -24.01
CA LEU A 120 25.12 22.22 -24.38
C LEU A 120 23.86 21.70 -25.08
N THR A 121 22.72 21.90 -24.44
CA THR A 121 21.49 21.19 -24.77
C THR A 121 20.28 22.10 -24.67
N LYS A 122 19.38 22.05 -25.67
CA LYS A 122 18.11 22.80 -25.63
C LYS A 122 16.93 21.90 -25.26
N TYR A 123 16.25 22.28 -24.18
CA TYR A 123 15.04 21.65 -23.67
C TYR A 123 13.84 22.58 -23.82
N SER A 124 12.65 21.99 -23.93
CA SER A 124 11.37 22.67 -23.85
C SER A 124 10.44 21.91 -22.92
N THR A 125 9.75 22.60 -22.04
CA THR A 125 8.75 22.00 -21.16
C THR A 125 7.58 22.94 -20.89
N GLN A 126 6.43 22.35 -20.58
CA GLN A 126 5.26 23.05 -20.05
C GLN A 126 4.59 22.15 -19.02
N TYR A 127 4.19 22.71 -17.88
CA TYR A 127 3.28 22.01 -16.98
C TYR A 127 1.84 22.27 -17.41
N ILE A 128 1.02 21.21 -17.46
CA ILE A 128 -0.37 21.26 -17.89
C ILE A 128 -1.22 20.57 -16.83
N PHE A 129 -2.09 21.34 -16.19
CA PHE A 129 -3.19 20.82 -15.38
C PHE A 129 -4.42 20.68 -16.28
N GLY A 130 -4.63 19.48 -16.81
CA GLY A 130 -5.65 19.13 -17.79
C GLY A 130 -5.52 17.66 -18.22
N THR A 131 -6.38 17.21 -19.12
CA THR A 131 -6.43 15.79 -19.52
C THR A 131 -5.08 15.27 -20.02
N THR A 132 -4.53 14.29 -19.30
CA THR A 132 -3.28 13.61 -19.67
C THR A 132 -3.46 12.81 -20.96
N PRO A 133 -2.59 12.99 -21.97
CA PRO A 133 -2.67 12.28 -23.23
C PRO A 133 -2.61 10.77 -23.03
N SER A 134 -3.53 10.04 -23.65
CA SER A 134 -3.53 8.57 -23.69
C SER A 134 -3.30 7.94 -22.30
N SER A 135 -3.94 8.48 -21.26
CA SER A 135 -3.74 8.05 -19.86
C SER A 135 -4.04 6.57 -19.59
N ASN A 136 -4.74 5.89 -20.51
CA ASN A 136 -5.04 4.46 -20.45
C ASN A 136 -4.05 3.59 -21.26
N SER A 137 -3.12 4.19 -22.01
CA SER A 137 -2.12 3.48 -22.79
C SER A 137 -0.91 3.17 -21.91
N LEU A 138 -1.00 2.09 -21.13
CA LEU A 138 -0.05 1.75 -20.08
C LEU A 138 0.83 0.57 -20.49
N SER A 139 2.12 0.65 -20.17
CA SER A 139 3.07 -0.47 -20.29
C SER A 139 2.92 -1.44 -19.13
N THR A 140 3.40 -2.68 -19.30
CA THR A 140 3.44 -3.67 -18.23
C THR A 140 4.10 -3.11 -16.96
N GLY A 141 3.44 -3.29 -15.82
CA GLY A 141 3.90 -2.80 -14.52
C GLY A 141 3.28 -1.49 -14.08
N VAL A 142 2.73 -0.69 -15.01
CA VAL A 142 2.03 0.57 -14.70
C VAL A 142 0.53 0.32 -14.60
N THR A 143 -0.06 0.70 -13.46
CA THR A 143 -1.51 0.52 -13.21
C THR A 143 -2.30 1.77 -13.56
N GLN A 144 -1.71 2.92 -13.30
CA GLN A 144 -2.34 4.22 -13.54
C GLN A 144 -1.28 5.31 -13.63
N VAL A 145 -1.58 6.34 -14.42
CA VAL A 145 -0.89 7.63 -14.43
C VAL A 145 -1.85 8.74 -14.03
N ASP A 146 -1.35 9.93 -13.65
CA ASP A 146 -2.21 11.05 -13.28
C ASP A 146 -3.06 11.42 -14.50
N PRO A 147 -4.39 11.35 -14.41
CA PRO A 147 -5.25 11.63 -15.56
C PRO A 147 -5.40 13.12 -15.86
N ASN A 148 -4.99 14.01 -14.95
CA ASN A 148 -5.29 15.45 -15.02
C ASN A 148 -4.06 16.36 -14.91
N ALA A 149 -2.85 15.81 -14.87
CA ALA A 149 -1.63 16.61 -14.77
C ALA A 149 -0.48 15.93 -15.48
N TYR A 150 0.26 16.68 -16.28
CA TYR A 150 1.48 16.21 -16.94
C TYR A 150 2.40 17.37 -17.32
N TRP A 151 3.68 17.05 -17.52
CA TRP A 151 4.64 17.91 -18.18
C TRP A 151 4.75 17.49 -19.63
N ALA A 152 4.42 18.38 -20.57
CA ALA A 152 4.79 18.20 -21.97
C ALA A 152 6.26 18.54 -22.14
N PHE A 153 7.01 17.72 -22.87
CA PHE A 153 8.46 17.87 -23.02
C PHE A 153 8.92 17.68 -24.45
N ALA A 154 9.91 18.46 -24.85
CA ALA A 154 10.65 18.24 -26.09
C ALA A 154 12.15 18.49 -25.92
N TYR A 155 12.93 17.62 -26.54
CA TYR A 155 14.36 17.72 -26.69
C TYR A 155 14.70 18.25 -28.09
N ILE A 156 15.45 19.36 -28.19
CA ILE A 156 15.52 20.17 -29.42
C ILE A 156 16.88 20.08 -30.15
N THR A 157 17.96 19.69 -29.48
CA THR A 157 19.32 19.64 -30.08
C THR A 157 19.79 18.21 -30.36
N THR A 158 20.67 18.00 -31.34
CA THR A 158 21.20 16.68 -31.67
C THR A 158 22.43 16.34 -30.83
N GLY A 159 22.28 15.46 -29.84
CA GLY A 159 23.34 14.93 -28.98
C GLY A 159 22.72 13.95 -27.98
N SER A 160 23.47 12.98 -27.44
CA SER A 160 22.97 12.04 -26.42
C SER A 160 23.04 12.69 -25.04
N PRO A 161 21.93 13.07 -24.40
CA PRO A 161 21.98 13.77 -23.12
C PRO A 161 22.31 12.78 -21.99
N SER A 162 23.16 13.19 -21.06
CA SER A 162 23.44 12.46 -19.81
C SER A 162 22.66 13.05 -18.62
N ALA A 163 21.43 13.51 -18.82
CA ALA A 163 20.68 14.24 -17.81
C ALA A 163 19.89 13.31 -16.87
N THR A 164 19.86 13.67 -15.59
CA THR A 164 18.93 13.18 -14.58
C THR A 164 17.72 14.12 -14.55
N ILE A 165 16.51 13.59 -14.43
CA ILE A 165 15.29 14.40 -14.29
C ILE A 165 14.75 14.26 -12.86
N SER A 166 14.38 15.39 -12.27
CA SER A 166 13.64 15.45 -11.02
C SER A 166 12.39 16.28 -11.22
N ALA A 167 11.23 15.71 -10.89
CA ALA A 167 9.95 16.41 -10.97
C ALA A 167 9.30 16.45 -9.59
N THR A 168 8.70 17.59 -9.24
CA THR A 168 7.80 17.67 -8.10
C THR A 168 6.41 17.37 -8.61
N VAL A 169 5.94 16.15 -8.33
CA VAL A 169 4.53 15.82 -8.57
C VAL A 169 3.75 16.21 -7.32
N ARG A 170 2.44 16.35 -7.42
CA ARG A 170 1.57 16.42 -6.24
C ARG A 170 0.41 15.48 -6.49
N ASN A 171 -0.14 14.88 -5.43
CA ASN A 171 -1.43 14.20 -5.55
C ASN A 171 -2.57 15.22 -5.69
N GLU A 172 -2.62 15.89 -6.83
CA GLU A 172 -3.55 17.00 -7.08
C GLU A 172 -4.97 16.50 -7.34
N SER A 173 -5.08 15.31 -7.93
CA SER A 173 -6.35 14.69 -8.28
C SER A 173 -6.95 13.84 -7.15
N GLY A 174 -6.19 13.54 -6.07
CA GLY A 174 -6.60 12.56 -5.05
C GLY A 174 -6.60 11.11 -5.54
N VAL A 175 -5.95 10.85 -6.68
CA VAL A 175 -6.16 9.64 -7.50
C VAL A 175 -5.22 8.49 -7.16
N PHE A 176 -4.14 8.71 -6.42
CA PHE A 176 -3.19 7.63 -6.11
C PHE A 176 -3.47 6.98 -4.76
N PRO A 177 -3.96 5.72 -4.73
CA PRO A 177 -4.19 4.97 -3.49
C PRO A 177 -2.88 4.45 -2.85
N SER A 178 -1.74 4.52 -3.56
CA SER A 178 -0.46 3.96 -3.14
C SER A 178 0.46 4.97 -2.45
N PRO A 179 1.24 4.56 -1.43
CA PRO A 179 2.33 5.36 -0.85
C PRO A 179 3.59 5.43 -1.76
N GLN A 180 3.61 4.71 -2.88
CA GLN A 180 4.75 4.65 -3.80
C GLN A 180 4.33 5.14 -5.19
N ILE A 181 4.94 6.25 -5.62
CA ILE A 181 4.77 6.83 -6.96
C ILE A 181 6.10 6.77 -7.71
N PHE A 182 6.05 6.76 -9.03
CA PHE A 182 7.22 6.84 -9.89
C PHE A 182 6.99 7.87 -11.01
N LEU A 183 8.06 8.26 -11.69
CA LEU A 183 7.99 9.15 -12.84
C LEU A 183 7.65 8.32 -14.09
N ALA A 184 6.44 8.49 -14.60
CA ALA A 184 5.99 7.88 -15.83
C ALA A 184 6.35 8.77 -17.02
N GLY A 185 6.82 8.18 -18.11
CA GLY A 185 7.03 8.88 -19.36
C GLY A 185 6.28 8.27 -20.53
N PHE A 186 5.78 9.12 -21.41
CA PHE A 186 5.01 8.73 -22.57
C PHE A 186 5.88 8.60 -23.83
N GLY A 187 5.99 7.37 -24.34
CA GLY A 187 6.46 7.09 -25.70
C GLY A 187 5.27 6.66 -26.57
N ALA A 188 5.18 5.36 -26.86
CA ALA A 188 3.96 4.75 -27.41
C ALA A 188 2.94 4.42 -26.31
N ASN A 189 3.43 4.09 -25.11
CA ASN A 189 2.68 3.84 -23.90
C ASN A 189 3.39 4.54 -22.74
N TRP A 190 2.66 4.81 -21.66
CA TRP A 190 3.21 5.25 -20.39
C TRP A 190 4.02 4.12 -19.76
N ALA A 191 5.27 4.39 -19.43
CA ALA A 191 6.18 3.44 -18.80
C ALA A 191 6.90 4.09 -17.63
N SER A 192 7.34 3.27 -16.66
CA SER A 192 8.26 3.72 -15.62
C SER A 192 9.58 4.14 -16.24
N ILE A 193 10.02 5.35 -15.93
CA ILE A 193 11.34 5.84 -16.32
C ILE A 193 12.15 6.01 -15.04
N GLY A 194 13.10 5.09 -14.81
CA GLY A 194 14.02 5.11 -13.67
C GLY A 194 14.05 3.89 -12.76
N PRO A 195 14.93 3.88 -11.73
CA PRO A 195 14.83 2.90 -10.66
C PRO A 195 13.51 3.14 -9.91
N ASN A 196 12.84 2.03 -9.63
CA ASN A 196 11.45 1.96 -9.19
C ASN A 196 11.20 2.72 -7.87
N ALA A 197 10.06 3.41 -7.84
CA ALA A 197 9.33 3.92 -6.68
C ALA A 197 10.11 4.84 -5.72
N ALA A 198 9.88 6.15 -5.82
CA ALA A 198 10.16 7.04 -4.70
C ALA A 198 9.08 6.82 -3.63
N THR A 199 9.50 6.69 -2.37
CA THR A 199 8.55 6.68 -1.25
C THR A 199 7.94 8.07 -1.15
N ARG A 200 6.61 8.17 -1.14
CA ARG A 200 5.92 9.45 -0.96
C ARG A 200 6.42 10.13 0.32
N ASN A 201 7.11 11.26 0.18
CA ASN A 201 7.37 12.18 1.27
C ASN A 201 6.27 13.25 1.28
N ALA A 202 6.17 14.06 2.34
CA ALA A 202 5.16 15.11 2.48
C ALA A 202 5.22 16.22 1.40
N GLN A 203 6.13 16.12 0.42
CA GLN A 203 6.37 17.09 -0.65
C GLN A 203 6.39 16.45 -2.05
N ASP A 204 5.98 15.18 -2.19
CA ASP A 204 5.75 14.46 -3.46
C ASP A 204 6.89 14.61 -4.51
N LEU A 205 8.15 14.47 -4.06
CA LEU A 205 9.34 14.54 -4.93
C LEU A 205 9.70 13.16 -5.53
N VAL A 206 9.76 13.05 -6.87
CA VAL A 206 10.32 11.89 -7.56
C VAL A 206 11.55 12.32 -8.35
N SER A 207 12.70 11.70 -8.06
CA SER A 207 13.96 11.93 -8.78
C SER A 207 14.42 10.64 -9.44
N ASN A 208 14.87 10.73 -10.69
CA ASN A 208 15.41 9.60 -11.41
C ASN A 208 16.73 9.95 -12.12
N ASN A 209 17.77 9.16 -11.83
CA ASN A 209 19.10 9.28 -12.40
C ASN A 209 19.27 8.48 -13.71
N GLY A 210 19.87 9.10 -14.73
CA GLY A 210 20.38 8.41 -15.93
C GLY A 210 19.35 8.16 -17.04
N ILE A 211 18.43 9.10 -17.28
CA ILE A 211 17.45 8.98 -18.37
C ILE A 211 18.13 9.28 -19.71
N THR A 212 18.22 8.27 -20.58
CA THR A 212 18.80 8.39 -21.93
C THR A 212 17.74 8.38 -23.05
N SER A 213 16.47 8.16 -22.70
CA SER A 213 15.33 8.22 -23.61
C SER A 213 14.33 9.25 -23.08
N PHE A 214 14.10 10.30 -23.87
CA PHE A 214 13.26 11.41 -23.47
C PHE A 214 11.84 11.24 -24.04
N PRO A 215 10.84 10.92 -23.20
CA PRO A 215 9.45 10.85 -23.63
C PRO A 215 8.92 12.22 -24.05
N SER A 216 7.81 12.25 -24.78
CA SER A 216 7.13 13.52 -25.14
C SER A 216 6.34 14.12 -23.99
N ALA A 217 6.08 13.34 -22.93
CA ALA A 217 5.43 13.80 -21.72
C ALA A 217 5.88 13.02 -20.48
N PHE A 218 5.79 13.66 -19.33
CA PHE A 218 6.04 13.06 -18.01
C PHE A 218 4.82 13.27 -17.10
N THR A 219 4.56 12.33 -16.19
CA THR A 219 3.57 12.48 -15.13
C THR A 219 3.86 11.52 -13.96
N ALA A 220 3.11 11.60 -12.86
CA ALA A 220 3.16 10.56 -11.84
C ALA A 220 2.49 9.28 -12.35
N GLY A 221 3.10 8.14 -12.05
CA GLY A 221 2.50 6.82 -12.19
C GLY A 221 2.51 6.04 -10.89
N VAL A 222 1.63 5.05 -10.80
CA VAL A 222 1.63 4.03 -9.75
C VAL A 222 1.71 2.63 -10.36
N ASN A 223 2.52 1.78 -9.74
CA ASN A 223 2.64 0.38 -10.09
C ASN A 223 1.76 -0.45 -9.14
N THR A 224 1.32 -1.63 -9.60
CA THR A 224 0.87 -2.70 -8.71
C THR A 224 2.10 -3.33 -8.07
N THR A 225 2.73 -2.61 -7.15
CA THR A 225 3.40 -3.28 -6.05
C THR A 225 2.44 -3.23 -4.88
N THR A 226 1.33 -3.98 -5.00
CA THR A 226 0.83 -4.71 -3.82
C THR A 226 2.01 -5.56 -3.37
N LEU A 227 2.84 -4.99 -2.50
CA LEU A 227 3.87 -5.80 -1.88
C LEU A 227 3.07 -6.83 -1.08
N PRO A 228 3.16 -8.13 -1.43
CA PRO A 228 2.32 -9.14 -0.80
C PRO A 228 2.49 -9.04 0.71
N ILE A 229 1.40 -9.28 1.46
CA ILE A 229 1.51 -9.46 2.90
C ILE A 229 2.63 -10.46 3.18
N THR A 230 3.67 -9.99 3.84
CA THR A 230 4.84 -10.82 4.10
C THR A 230 4.74 -11.30 5.54
N LEU A 231 4.40 -12.57 5.70
CA LEU A 231 4.36 -13.24 6.99
C LEU A 231 5.79 -13.54 7.46
N SER A 232 6.20 -12.96 8.58
CA SER A 232 7.47 -13.30 9.22
C SER A 232 7.36 -14.61 9.99
N SER A 233 6.19 -14.90 10.55
CA SER A 233 5.92 -16.18 11.21
C SER A 233 4.43 -16.54 11.22
N PHE A 234 4.15 -17.84 11.19
CA PHE A 234 2.85 -18.42 11.50
C PHE A 234 3.08 -19.73 12.23
N MET A 235 2.47 -19.85 13.41
CA MET A 235 2.67 -20.96 14.35
C MET A 235 1.32 -21.40 14.94
N GLY A 236 1.23 -22.70 15.25
CA GLY A 236 0.09 -23.28 15.94
C GLY A 236 0.54 -24.20 17.07
N THR A 237 -0.09 -24.07 18.23
CA THR A 237 0.20 -24.89 19.42
C THR A 237 -1.09 -25.39 20.04
N ALA A 238 -1.11 -26.63 20.53
CA ALA A 238 -2.27 -27.17 21.25
C ALA A 238 -2.29 -26.68 22.70
N MET A 239 -3.48 -26.38 23.21
CA MET A 239 -3.77 -26.06 24.61
C MET A 239 -4.98 -26.87 25.08
N GLY A 240 -4.77 -28.13 25.49
CA GLY A 240 -5.86 -29.07 25.75
C GLY A 240 -6.68 -29.37 24.50
N CYS A 241 -8.00 -29.20 24.57
CA CYS A 241 -8.92 -29.35 23.42
C CYS A 241 -9.08 -28.07 22.58
N ALA A 242 -8.03 -27.25 22.52
CA ALA A 242 -7.99 -26.02 21.74
C ALA A 242 -6.68 -25.91 20.93
N ALA A 243 -6.76 -25.26 19.78
CA ALA A 243 -5.60 -24.85 18.99
C ALA A 243 -5.42 -23.35 19.12
N ASN A 244 -4.23 -22.93 19.54
CA ASN A 244 -3.83 -21.53 19.55
C ASN A 244 -2.93 -21.24 18.36
N LEU A 245 -3.34 -20.29 17.53
CA LEU A 245 -2.62 -19.84 16.36
C LEU A 245 -2.10 -18.44 16.62
N SER A 246 -0.86 -18.18 16.20
CA SER A 246 -0.26 -16.85 16.23
C SER A 246 0.52 -16.59 14.95
N TRP A 247 0.45 -15.36 14.46
CA TRP A 247 1.26 -14.92 13.33
C TRP A 247 1.74 -13.49 13.52
N VAL A 248 2.83 -13.21 12.81
CA VAL A 248 3.44 -11.90 12.75
C VAL A 248 3.66 -11.56 11.29
N THR A 249 3.28 -10.35 10.91
CA THR A 249 3.59 -9.76 9.62
C THR A 249 4.83 -8.88 9.73
N SER A 250 5.68 -8.87 8.70
CA SER A 250 6.77 -7.89 8.59
C SER A 250 6.29 -6.58 8.00
N THR A 251 5.31 -6.63 7.10
CA THR A 251 4.68 -5.48 6.43
C THR A 251 3.24 -5.83 6.04
N GLU A 252 2.30 -4.90 6.23
CA GLU A 252 0.92 -5.01 5.77
C GLU A 252 0.61 -3.77 4.92
N LEU A 253 0.74 -3.89 3.60
CA LEU A 253 0.36 -2.84 2.67
C LEU A 253 -0.84 -3.31 1.86
N ASN A 254 -1.90 -2.50 1.84
CA ASN A 254 -3.17 -2.84 1.18
C ASN A 254 -3.80 -4.14 1.71
N SER A 255 -3.54 -4.49 2.97
CA SER A 255 -4.06 -5.70 3.59
C SER A 255 -5.47 -5.47 4.14
N SER A 256 -6.41 -6.36 3.79
CA SER A 256 -7.80 -6.26 4.25
C SER A 256 -8.03 -7.14 5.49
N PHE A 257 -7.82 -8.45 5.37
CA PHE A 257 -8.04 -9.39 6.47
C PHE A 257 -7.36 -10.74 6.24
N TYR A 258 -7.32 -11.54 7.29
CA TYR A 258 -6.87 -12.92 7.31
C TYR A 258 -8.07 -13.84 7.52
N ASN A 259 -8.31 -14.76 6.59
CA ASN A 259 -9.14 -15.92 6.89
C ASN A 259 -8.26 -16.99 7.49
N VAL A 260 -8.53 -17.31 8.76
CA VAL A 260 -7.98 -18.49 9.41
C VAL A 260 -8.72 -19.69 8.87
N GLU A 261 -8.03 -20.54 8.11
CA GLU A 261 -8.59 -21.74 7.54
C GLU A 261 -8.04 -22.98 8.25
N TYR A 262 -8.89 -23.98 8.44
CA TYR A 262 -8.55 -25.25 9.07
C TYR A 262 -8.96 -26.43 8.19
N SER A 263 -8.30 -27.56 8.39
CA SER A 263 -8.56 -28.82 7.69
C SER A 263 -8.26 -29.99 8.63
N THR A 264 -9.01 -31.08 8.52
CA THR A 264 -8.76 -32.33 9.26
C THR A 264 -8.07 -33.40 8.41
N ASP A 265 -8.11 -33.26 7.07
CA ASP A 265 -7.46 -34.16 6.11
C ASP A 265 -6.17 -33.58 5.50
N GLY A 266 -5.93 -32.28 5.70
CA GLY A 266 -4.82 -31.53 5.11
C GLY A 266 -5.04 -31.13 3.64
N ILE A 267 -6.21 -31.43 3.08
CA ILE A 267 -6.56 -31.23 1.67
C ILE A 267 -7.70 -30.20 1.56
N THR A 268 -8.81 -30.45 2.24
CA THR A 268 -10.01 -29.60 2.19
C THR A 268 -9.99 -28.62 3.36
N PHE A 269 -9.95 -27.32 3.05
CA PHE A 269 -9.86 -26.26 4.04
C PHE A 269 -11.17 -25.48 4.17
N TYR A 270 -11.58 -25.23 5.41
CA TYR A 270 -12.77 -24.48 5.79
C TYR A 270 -12.37 -23.23 6.58
N THR A 271 -13.11 -22.14 6.47
CA THR A 271 -12.84 -20.92 7.25
C THR A 271 -13.30 -21.10 8.70
N ALA A 272 -12.39 -20.97 9.66
CA ALA A 272 -12.68 -20.94 11.09
C ALA A 272 -13.06 -19.53 11.56
N SER A 273 -12.35 -18.51 11.06
CA SER A 273 -12.54 -17.13 11.48
C SER A 273 -11.96 -16.14 10.47
N LYS A 274 -12.43 -14.90 10.56
CA LYS A 274 -11.91 -13.75 9.81
C LYS A 274 -11.34 -12.75 10.80
N VAL A 275 -10.06 -12.44 10.67
CA VAL A 275 -9.34 -11.46 11.50
C VAL A 275 -8.98 -10.26 10.65
N VAL A 276 -9.53 -9.09 10.99
CA VAL A 276 -9.29 -7.85 10.25
C VAL A 276 -7.82 -7.45 10.41
N SER A 277 -7.19 -7.05 9.29
CA SER A 277 -5.82 -6.57 9.29
C SER A 277 -5.75 -5.15 9.86
N THR A 278 -4.62 -4.82 10.50
CA THR A 278 -4.33 -3.44 10.92
C THR A 278 -3.85 -2.57 9.76
N ASN A 279 -3.49 -3.20 8.62
CA ASN A 279 -2.91 -2.52 7.46
C ASN A 279 -1.68 -1.67 7.84
N ASN A 280 -0.87 -2.18 8.77
CA ASN A 280 0.31 -1.51 9.29
C ASN A 280 1.57 -1.82 8.45
N ILE A 281 2.16 -0.78 7.88
CA ILE A 281 3.38 -0.87 7.08
C ILE A 281 4.60 -1.43 7.85
N THR A 282 4.61 -1.35 9.18
CA THR A 282 5.68 -1.94 10.02
C THR A 282 5.36 -3.36 10.51
N GLY A 283 4.24 -3.95 10.05
CA GLY A 283 3.75 -5.23 10.51
C GLY A 283 3.00 -5.18 11.85
N ALA A 284 2.38 -6.30 12.20
CA ALA A 284 1.58 -6.47 13.41
C ALA A 284 1.62 -7.93 13.91
N ARG A 285 1.08 -8.15 15.11
CA ARG A 285 0.96 -9.47 15.74
C ARG A 285 -0.50 -9.80 15.96
N TYR A 286 -0.87 -11.04 15.67
CA TYR A 286 -2.23 -11.53 15.81
C TYR A 286 -2.25 -12.90 16.47
N ALA A 287 -3.40 -13.21 17.06
CA ALA A 287 -3.66 -14.53 17.61
C ALA A 287 -5.13 -14.92 17.40
N TYR A 288 -5.36 -16.21 17.26
CA TYR A 288 -6.69 -16.80 17.20
C TYR A 288 -6.68 -18.15 17.92
N THR A 289 -7.70 -18.41 18.74
CA THR A 289 -7.86 -19.70 19.43
C THR A 289 -9.13 -20.39 18.98
N GLN A 290 -9.00 -21.58 18.39
CA GLN A 290 -10.12 -22.46 18.12
C GLN A 290 -10.32 -23.41 19.30
N LYS A 291 -11.53 -23.45 19.85
CA LYS A 291 -11.90 -24.27 21.02
C LYS A 291 -12.77 -25.46 20.60
N GLN A 292 -12.96 -26.41 21.52
CA GLN A 292 -13.87 -27.57 21.36
C GLN A 292 -13.54 -28.40 20.13
N LEU A 293 -12.26 -28.70 19.94
CA LEU A 293 -11.78 -29.51 18.82
C LEU A 293 -12.03 -31.00 19.06
N GLU A 294 -12.55 -31.69 18.05
CA GLU A 294 -13.00 -33.10 18.14
C GLU A 294 -12.03 -34.08 17.47
N SER A 295 -11.16 -33.60 16.57
CA SER A 295 -10.14 -34.42 15.89
C SER A 295 -8.77 -34.32 16.56
N ASP A 296 -7.98 -35.40 16.47
CA ASP A 296 -6.63 -35.45 17.04
C ASP A 296 -5.61 -34.57 16.31
N THR A 297 -5.91 -34.19 15.06
CA THR A 297 -5.01 -33.43 14.21
C THR A 297 -5.79 -32.43 13.39
N TYR A 298 -5.32 -31.19 13.40
CA TYR A 298 -5.79 -30.12 12.55
C TYR A 298 -4.62 -29.51 11.78
N PHE A 299 -4.88 -29.14 10.54
CA PHE A 299 -3.99 -28.38 9.69
C PHE A 299 -4.55 -26.98 9.54
N TYR A 300 -3.72 -25.97 9.73
CA TYR A 300 -4.11 -24.58 9.65
C TYR A 300 -3.30 -23.85 8.59
N ARG A 301 -3.95 -22.92 7.90
CA ARG A 301 -3.30 -21.93 7.04
C ARG A 301 -4.02 -20.60 7.15
N LEU A 302 -3.33 -19.54 6.79
CA LEU A 302 -3.94 -18.22 6.60
C LEU A 302 -4.17 -18.03 5.11
N LYS A 303 -5.37 -17.58 4.75
CA LYS A 303 -5.63 -16.92 3.47
C LYS A 303 -5.56 -15.42 3.73
N CYS A 304 -4.48 -14.80 3.29
CA CYS A 304 -4.19 -13.39 3.42
C CYS A 304 -4.88 -12.66 2.26
N VAL A 305 -5.83 -11.78 2.54
CA VAL A 305 -6.65 -11.10 1.52
C VAL A 305 -6.34 -9.60 1.53
N ASP A 306 -6.04 -9.07 0.36
CA ASP A 306 -5.76 -7.66 0.14
C ASP A 306 -7.04 -6.87 -0.17
N ILE A 307 -6.98 -5.54 -0.10
CA ILE A 307 -8.12 -4.63 -0.32
C ILE A 307 -8.69 -4.77 -1.75
N ASP A 308 -7.84 -5.11 -2.71
CA ASP A 308 -8.23 -5.37 -4.11
C ASP A 308 -8.85 -6.76 -4.33
N GLY A 309 -8.94 -7.58 -3.28
CA GLY A 309 -9.51 -8.93 -3.32
C GLY A 309 -8.53 -10.02 -3.76
N THR A 310 -7.29 -9.68 -4.11
CA THR A 310 -6.24 -10.68 -4.33
C THR A 310 -5.88 -11.38 -3.02
N PHE A 311 -5.30 -12.59 -3.12
CA PHE A 311 -4.96 -13.34 -1.92
C PHE A 311 -3.73 -14.23 -2.10
N THR A 312 -3.08 -14.49 -0.97
CA THR A 312 -1.98 -15.45 -0.84
C THR A 312 -2.23 -16.40 0.32
N TYR A 313 -1.57 -17.55 0.33
CA TYR A 313 -1.65 -18.51 1.42
C TYR A 313 -0.35 -18.55 2.21
N SER A 314 -0.47 -18.70 3.53
CA SER A 314 0.67 -19.04 4.37
C SER A 314 1.10 -20.50 4.15
N LYS A 315 2.25 -20.86 4.76
CA LYS A 315 2.55 -22.27 5.03
C LYS A 315 1.44 -22.92 5.86
N ILE A 316 1.27 -24.23 5.70
CA ILE A 316 0.37 -25.02 6.53
C ILE A 316 1.09 -25.37 7.84
N VAL A 317 0.43 -25.18 8.98
CA VAL A 317 0.92 -25.64 10.29
C VAL A 317 0.04 -26.78 10.78
N LYS A 318 0.68 -27.86 11.22
CA LYS A 318 0.00 -29.03 11.79
C LYS A 318 -0.03 -28.89 13.31
N VAL A 319 -1.23 -28.99 13.89
CA VAL A 319 -1.45 -28.98 15.33
C VAL A 319 -2.06 -30.32 15.74
N LYS A 320 -1.33 -31.06 16.58
CA LYS A 320 -1.86 -32.29 17.20
C LYS A 320 -2.59 -31.90 18.47
N ILE A 321 -3.90 -32.12 18.51
CA ILE A 321 -4.73 -31.87 19.68
C ILE A 321 -4.54 -33.03 20.62
N ASN A 322 -4.19 -32.69 21.86
CA ASN A 322 -4.11 -33.66 22.93
C ASN A 322 -5.18 -33.32 23.96
N CYS A 323 -6.37 -33.88 23.76
CA CYS A 323 -7.47 -33.78 24.71
C CYS A 323 -7.26 -34.61 25.98
N MET A 324 -6.10 -35.26 26.18
CA MET A 324 -5.74 -35.90 27.46
C MET A 324 -5.53 -34.83 28.54
N GLY A 325 -6.62 -34.38 29.13
CA GLY A 325 -6.61 -33.34 30.16
C GLY A 325 -7.97 -33.04 30.80
N ALA A 326 -9.09 -33.49 30.23
CA ALA A 326 -10.35 -33.50 30.98
C ALA A 326 -10.27 -34.62 32.03
N GLN A 327 -9.86 -34.29 33.25
CA GLN A 327 -10.03 -35.19 34.39
C GLN A 327 -11.54 -35.40 34.58
N ILE A 328 -12.02 -36.57 34.12
CA ILE A 328 -13.39 -37.01 34.35
C ILE A 328 -13.55 -37.19 35.85
N ASN A 329 -14.57 -36.54 36.40
CA ASN A 329 -14.88 -36.63 37.82
C ASN A 329 -15.97 -37.70 38.02
N ILE A 330 -15.79 -38.53 39.04
CA ILE A 330 -16.77 -39.56 39.42
C ILE A 330 -17.16 -39.39 40.88
N TYR A 331 -18.46 -39.24 41.15
CA TYR A 331 -18.95 -39.09 42.52
C TYR A 331 -20.43 -39.49 42.66
N PRO A 332 -20.84 -39.98 43.84
CA PRO A 332 -19.97 -40.40 44.93
C PRO A 332 -19.23 -41.69 44.59
N ASN A 333 -18.01 -41.83 45.10
CA ASN A 333 -17.25 -43.07 45.06
C ASN A 333 -16.59 -43.25 46.43
N PRO A 334 -17.07 -44.15 47.31
CA PRO A 334 -17.99 -45.27 47.01
C PRO A 334 -19.45 -44.89 46.73
N VAL A 335 -20.13 -45.65 45.87
CA VAL A 335 -21.53 -45.42 45.45
C VAL A 335 -22.51 -46.39 46.13
N LEU A 336 -23.72 -45.90 46.44
CA LEU A 336 -24.87 -46.72 46.85
C LEU A 336 -25.82 -46.95 45.66
N ASP A 337 -26.51 -45.91 45.20
CA ASP A 337 -27.59 -46.07 44.19
C ASP A 337 -27.27 -45.42 42.84
N ASN A 338 -26.69 -44.23 42.81
CA ASN A 338 -26.42 -43.51 41.57
C ASN A 338 -25.01 -42.91 41.61
N VAL A 339 -24.25 -43.11 40.54
CA VAL A 339 -22.97 -42.44 40.32
C VAL A 339 -23.12 -41.41 39.21
N THR A 340 -22.57 -40.22 39.44
CA THR A 340 -22.49 -39.13 38.47
C THR A 340 -21.08 -39.08 37.91
N ILE A 341 -21.00 -38.99 36.58
CA ILE A 341 -19.76 -38.81 35.82
C ILE A 341 -19.85 -37.43 35.16
N SER A 342 -18.94 -36.52 35.50
CA SER A 342 -18.91 -35.17 34.94
C SER A 342 -17.59 -34.84 34.26
N ASN A 343 -17.56 -33.75 33.49
CA ASN A 343 -16.47 -33.37 32.58
C ASN A 343 -16.24 -34.38 31.44
N LEU A 344 -17.32 -35.02 30.97
CA LEU A 344 -17.24 -35.92 29.81
C LEU A 344 -17.10 -35.12 28.51
N PRO A 345 -16.21 -35.53 27.60
CA PRO A 345 -16.25 -35.03 26.23
C PRO A 345 -17.55 -35.47 25.54
N LEU A 346 -18.00 -34.65 24.58
CA LEU A 346 -19.17 -34.97 23.77
C LEU A 346 -18.94 -36.29 23.03
N ASN A 347 -19.95 -37.15 22.96
CA ASN A 347 -19.90 -38.48 22.33
C ASN A 347 -18.96 -39.49 22.99
N ALA A 348 -18.46 -39.23 24.20
CA ALA A 348 -17.69 -40.21 24.95
C ALA A 348 -18.50 -41.48 25.20
N GLN A 349 -17.95 -42.64 24.85
CA GLN A 349 -18.50 -43.93 25.19
C GLN A 349 -18.06 -44.32 26.59
N LEU A 350 -19.02 -44.62 27.46
CA LEU A 350 -18.80 -45.11 28.82
C LEU A 350 -19.04 -46.60 28.85
N SER A 351 -18.05 -47.35 29.34
CA SER A 351 -18.13 -48.79 29.57
C SER A 351 -17.85 -49.09 31.03
N LEU A 352 -18.77 -49.81 31.68
CA LEU A 352 -18.60 -50.24 33.08
C LEU A 352 -18.28 -51.74 33.11
N PHE A 353 -17.16 -52.10 33.70
CA PHE A 353 -16.71 -53.49 33.86
C PHE A 353 -16.75 -53.90 35.33
N GLY A 354 -17.20 -55.12 35.63
CA GLY A 354 -17.09 -55.71 36.97
C GLY A 354 -16.00 -56.76 37.06
N THR A 355 -16.04 -57.59 38.10
CA THR A 355 -15.09 -58.69 38.30
C THR A 355 -15.14 -59.69 37.14
N GLY A 356 -13.99 -59.95 36.50
CA GLY A 356 -13.89 -60.87 35.35
C GLY A 356 -14.16 -60.23 33.98
N SER A 357 -14.06 -58.90 33.86
CA SER A 357 -14.20 -58.16 32.58
C SER A 357 -15.58 -58.23 31.93
N GLN A 358 -16.61 -58.63 32.69
CA GLN A 358 -18.00 -58.57 32.21
C GLN A 358 -18.42 -57.12 32.01
N LEU A 359 -18.96 -56.79 30.84
CA LEU A 359 -19.50 -55.48 30.50
C LEU A 359 -20.93 -55.36 31.06
N TYR A 360 -21.11 -54.38 31.95
CA TYR A 360 -22.36 -54.14 32.66
C TYR A 360 -23.19 -53.01 32.04
N VAL A 361 -22.52 -51.97 31.53
CA VAL A 361 -23.17 -50.79 30.93
C VAL A 361 -22.35 -50.30 29.76
N GLN A 362 -23.03 -49.94 28.67
CA GLN A 362 -22.50 -49.10 27.61
C GLN A 362 -23.43 -47.90 27.39
N LYS A 363 -22.93 -46.69 27.54
CA LYS A 363 -23.68 -45.45 27.28
C LYS A 363 -22.84 -44.50 26.44
N VAL A 364 -23.50 -43.65 25.65
CA VAL A 364 -22.85 -42.53 24.96
C VAL A 364 -23.22 -41.24 25.69
N ALA A 365 -22.22 -40.44 26.03
CA ALA A 365 -22.41 -39.14 26.64
C ALA A 365 -23.01 -38.17 25.62
N VAL A 366 -24.28 -37.83 25.82
CA VAL A 366 -24.97 -36.79 25.04
C VAL A 366 -24.63 -35.39 25.59
N ASN A 367 -24.31 -35.32 26.89
CA ASN A 367 -24.00 -34.10 27.63
C ASN A 367 -22.68 -34.29 28.39
N SER A 368 -22.13 -33.21 28.97
CA SER A 368 -20.92 -33.26 29.81
C SER A 368 -21.09 -33.99 31.15
N GLU A 369 -22.32 -34.43 31.47
CA GLU A 369 -22.66 -35.19 32.67
C GLU A 369 -23.53 -36.42 32.31
N VAL A 370 -23.20 -37.58 32.87
CA VAL A 370 -23.99 -38.81 32.75
C VAL A 370 -24.21 -39.43 34.13
N LYS A 371 -25.43 -39.89 34.40
CA LYS A 371 -25.78 -40.66 35.60
C LYS A 371 -25.94 -42.14 35.27
N ILE A 372 -25.34 -43.00 36.09
CA ILE A 372 -25.49 -44.45 36.02
C ILE A 372 -26.17 -44.90 37.31
N ASN A 373 -27.34 -45.54 37.17
CA ASN A 373 -28.01 -46.20 38.28
C ASN A 373 -27.26 -47.51 38.58
N MET A 374 -26.83 -47.65 39.82
CA MET A 374 -26.05 -48.74 40.38
C MET A 374 -26.87 -49.58 41.40
N SER A 375 -28.17 -49.33 41.60
CA SER A 375 -28.96 -49.97 42.67
C SER A 375 -29.09 -51.49 42.51
N ASN A 376 -29.08 -51.98 41.27
CA ASN A 376 -29.23 -53.40 40.95
C ASN A 376 -27.89 -54.14 40.79
N TYR A 377 -26.77 -53.49 41.09
CA TYR A 377 -25.43 -54.06 40.96
C TYR A 377 -24.94 -54.59 42.31
N ALA A 378 -24.32 -55.77 42.30
CA ALA A 378 -23.76 -56.37 43.50
C ALA A 378 -22.64 -55.49 44.09
N ALA A 379 -22.51 -55.50 45.41
CA ALA A 379 -21.40 -54.86 46.12
C ALA A 379 -20.06 -55.39 45.59
N GLY A 380 -19.11 -54.49 45.30
CA GLY A 380 -17.86 -54.88 44.65
C GLY A 380 -17.10 -53.74 43.98
N THR A 381 -16.00 -54.10 43.33
CA THR A 381 -15.17 -53.17 42.55
C THR A 381 -15.56 -53.22 41.08
N TYR A 382 -15.75 -52.04 40.49
CA TYR A 382 -15.99 -51.85 39.07
C TYR A 382 -14.92 -50.93 38.46
N ILE A 383 -14.68 -51.07 37.16
CA ILE A 383 -13.83 -50.17 36.38
C ILE A 383 -14.72 -49.47 35.38
N LEU A 384 -14.78 -48.14 35.47
CA LEU A 384 -15.42 -47.30 34.46
C LEU A 384 -14.34 -46.85 33.46
N GLN A 385 -14.52 -47.17 32.19
CA GLN A 385 -13.71 -46.64 31.10
C GLN A 385 -14.51 -45.63 30.29
N SER A 386 -13.86 -44.53 29.94
CA SER A 386 -14.36 -43.55 28.97
C SER A 386 -13.49 -43.62 27.73
N THR A 387 -14.13 -43.73 26.57
CA THR A 387 -13.50 -43.94 25.27
C THR A 387 -14.03 -42.92 24.28
N VAL A 388 -13.15 -42.28 23.52
CA VAL A 388 -13.52 -41.39 22.39
C VAL A 388 -12.83 -41.92 21.15
N ASN A 389 -13.58 -42.11 20.06
CA ASN A 389 -13.06 -42.66 18.80
C ASN A 389 -12.28 -43.98 18.95
N GLY A 390 -12.70 -44.84 19.89
CA GLY A 390 -12.04 -46.13 20.17
C GLY A 390 -10.81 -46.06 21.08
N VAL A 391 -10.37 -44.87 21.50
CA VAL A 391 -9.23 -44.68 22.42
C VAL A 391 -9.73 -44.44 23.83
N VAL A 392 -9.24 -45.22 24.80
CA VAL A 392 -9.56 -45.04 26.23
C VAL A 392 -8.90 -43.75 26.72
N ILE A 393 -9.70 -42.75 27.07
CA ILE A 393 -9.27 -41.44 27.57
C ILE A 393 -9.23 -41.36 29.09
N SER A 394 -9.95 -42.23 29.79
CA SER A 394 -9.92 -42.33 31.26
C SER A 394 -10.36 -43.71 31.72
N SER A 395 -9.79 -44.19 32.82
CA SER A 395 -10.16 -45.43 33.48
C SER A 395 -10.15 -45.23 35.00
N ILE A 396 -11.32 -45.31 35.63
CA ILE A 396 -11.49 -45.00 37.06
C ILE A 396 -12.11 -46.18 37.79
N LYS A 397 -11.53 -46.51 38.95
CA LYS A 397 -12.07 -47.52 39.87
C LYS A 397 -13.28 -46.97 40.62
N LEU A 398 -14.41 -47.65 40.54
CA LEU A 398 -15.64 -47.36 41.27
C LEU A 398 -15.89 -48.46 42.31
N LEU A 399 -16.16 -48.07 43.55
CA LEU A 399 -16.53 -49.00 44.62
C LEU A 399 -18.04 -48.94 44.87
N LYS A 400 -18.76 -50.04 44.63
CA LYS A 400 -20.16 -50.21 45.01
C LYS A 400 -20.24 -50.82 46.41
N LYS A 401 -20.96 -50.15 47.31
CA LYS A 401 -21.25 -50.66 48.66
C LYS A 401 -22.47 -51.56 48.70
#